data_AF-A0A4Q6CFE7-F1
#
_entry.id   AF-A0A4Q6CFE7-F1
#
_cell.length_a   1.000
_cell.length_b   1.000
_cell.length_c   1.000
_cell.angle_alpha   90.00
_cell.angle_beta   90.00
_cell.angle_gamma   90.00
#
_symmetry.space_group_name_H-M   'P 1'
#
loop_
_entity.id
_entity.type
_entity.pdbx_description
1 polymer ?
#
loop_
_entity_poly.entity_id
_entity_poly.type
_entity_poly.pdbx_seq_one_letter_code
_entity_poly.pdbx_strand_id
1 'polypeptide(L)'
;MEAITNCDPDVAKTVESLKDRAAALVQALEEIKGIKVSKPEGAFYLWVDISTFLGKSLDGQVIKTSNDFTEAYLNDQMVAAVPGSEFGLDGYLRLSYALSKADAKRAVDRLKVFVAKLK
;
A
#
# COMPACT_ATOMS: atom_id res chain seq x y z
N MET A 1 9.76 36.51 -4.89
CA MET A 1 10.51 35.54 -5.73
C MET A 1 11.54 34.76 -4.87
N GLU A 2 11.26 34.52 -3.58
CA GLU A 2 12.17 33.81 -2.65
C GLU A 2 11.83 32.32 -2.47
N ALA A 3 10.62 31.89 -2.83
CA ALA A 3 10.20 30.48 -2.73
C ALA A 3 10.84 29.56 -3.80
N ILE A 4 11.51 30.12 -4.80
CA ILE A 4 12.11 29.35 -5.92
C ILE A 4 13.59 29.06 -5.66
N THR A 5 14.27 29.86 -4.83
CA THR A 5 15.75 29.84 -4.72
C THR A 5 16.27 29.17 -3.44
N ASN A 6 15.43 28.99 -2.42
CA ASN A 6 15.85 28.45 -1.11
C ASN A 6 15.09 27.18 -0.66
N CYS A 7 14.39 26.49 -1.57
CA CYS A 7 13.69 25.24 -1.24
C CYS A 7 14.60 24.00 -1.22
N ASP A 8 15.83 24.08 -1.75
CA ASP A 8 16.66 22.90 -1.99
C ASP A 8 17.01 22.08 -0.73
N PRO A 9 17.35 22.66 0.44
CA PRO A 9 17.68 21.87 1.64
C PRO A 9 16.45 21.20 2.26
N ASP A 10 15.32 21.90 2.30
CA ASP A 10 14.07 21.41 2.89
C ASP A 10 13.40 20.36 2.00
N VAL A 11 13.50 20.52 0.68
CA VAL A 11 13.08 19.51 -0.30
C VAL A 11 13.95 18.27 -0.19
N ALA A 12 15.28 18.41 -0.12
CA ALA A 12 16.18 17.26 0.04
C ALA A 12 15.87 16.46 1.32
N LYS A 13 15.67 17.15 2.46
CA LYS A 13 15.32 16.52 3.74
C LYS A 13 13.95 15.83 3.70
N THR A 14 12.99 16.40 2.99
CA THR A 14 11.66 15.82 2.81
C THR A 14 11.72 14.58 1.91
N VAL A 15 12.50 14.62 0.84
CA VAL A 15 12.73 13.48 -0.07
C VAL A 15 13.42 12.33 0.67
N GLU A 16 14.44 12.61 1.48
CA GLU A 16 15.11 11.59 2.29
C GLU A 16 14.16 10.94 3.30
N SER A 17 13.37 11.74 4.03
CA SER A 17 12.37 11.19 4.94
C SER A 17 11.31 10.35 4.23
N LEU A 18 10.98 10.64 2.98
CA LEU A 18 9.99 9.88 2.20
C LEU A 18 10.59 8.56 1.69
N LYS A 19 11.86 8.55 1.30
CA LYS A 19 12.60 7.32 0.97
C LYS A 19 12.67 6.37 2.17
N ASP A 20 12.98 6.88 3.35
CA ASP A 20 13.01 6.06 4.59
C ASP A 20 11.64 5.46 4.91
N ARG A 21 10.56 6.23 4.73
CA ARG A 21 9.19 5.75 4.95
C ARG A 21 8.82 4.69 3.92
N ALA A 22 9.16 4.90 2.66
CA ALA A 22 8.94 3.93 1.60
C ALA A 22 9.68 2.62 1.90
N ALA A 23 10.96 2.69 2.26
CA ALA A 23 11.76 1.52 2.60
C ALA A 23 11.18 0.72 3.79
N ALA A 24 10.79 1.41 4.86
CA ALA A 24 10.16 0.77 6.02
C ALA A 24 8.81 0.12 5.68
N LEU A 25 7.99 0.77 4.84
CA LEU A 25 6.70 0.24 4.39
C LEU A 25 6.89 -0.98 3.48
N VAL A 26 7.83 -0.92 2.54
CA VAL A 26 8.18 -2.07 1.67
C VAL A 26 8.60 -3.26 2.52
N GLN A 27 9.52 -3.07 3.47
CA GLN A 27 9.99 -4.13 4.35
C GLN A 27 8.84 -4.77 5.15
N ALA A 28 7.96 -3.94 5.73
CA ALA A 28 6.83 -4.45 6.52
C ALA A 28 5.80 -5.21 5.65
N LEU A 29 5.58 -4.77 4.41
CA LEU A 29 4.70 -5.46 3.46
C LEU A 29 5.30 -6.78 2.96
N GLU A 30 6.61 -6.84 2.74
CA GLU A 30 7.33 -8.06 2.32
C GLU A 30 7.29 -9.17 3.39
N GLU A 31 7.09 -8.82 4.66
CA GLU A 31 6.86 -9.80 5.74
C GLU A 31 5.50 -10.52 5.63
N ILE A 32 4.56 -10.00 4.82
CA ILE A 32 3.25 -10.61 4.63
C ILE A 32 3.33 -11.67 3.53
N LYS A 33 3.18 -12.93 3.90
CA LYS A 33 3.21 -14.06 2.96
C LYS A 33 2.16 -13.88 1.86
N GLY A 34 2.60 -13.90 0.61
CA GLY A 34 1.75 -13.77 -0.57
C GLY A 34 1.69 -12.35 -1.14
N ILE A 35 2.15 -11.35 -0.39
CA ILE A 35 2.33 -10.00 -0.91
C ILE A 35 3.70 -9.87 -1.57
N LYS A 36 3.75 -9.18 -2.72
CA LYS A 36 5.00 -8.67 -3.31
C LYS A 36 4.85 -7.18 -3.52
N VAL A 37 5.94 -6.43 -3.32
CA VAL A 37 5.94 -4.98 -3.52
C VAL A 37 6.96 -4.62 -4.58
N SER A 38 6.52 -3.85 -5.58
CA SER A 38 7.44 -3.26 -6.53
C SER A 38 8.05 -2.01 -5.91
N LYS A 39 9.38 -1.98 -5.78
CA LYS A 39 10.09 -0.80 -5.28
C LYS A 39 9.83 0.39 -6.21
N PRO A 40 9.53 1.58 -5.66
CA PRO A 40 9.30 2.76 -6.47
C PRO A 40 10.63 3.29 -6.99
N GLU A 41 10.75 3.48 -8.30
CA GLU A 41 11.88 4.20 -8.92
C GLU A 41 11.73 5.73 -8.75
N GLY A 42 10.54 6.19 -8.36
CA GLY A 42 10.18 7.58 -8.05
C GLY A 42 8.70 7.69 -7.66
N ALA A 43 8.26 8.89 -7.21
CA ALA A 43 6.90 9.22 -6.75
C ALA A 43 6.43 8.58 -5.43
N PHE A 44 5.38 9.16 -4.81
CA PHE A 44 4.92 8.86 -3.43
C PHE A 44 3.98 7.65 -3.29
N TYR A 45 4.06 6.68 -4.20
CA TYR A 45 3.16 5.52 -4.24
C TYR A 45 3.93 4.19 -4.39
N LEU A 46 3.32 3.11 -3.90
CA LEU A 46 3.78 1.73 -4.03
C LEU A 46 2.71 0.89 -4.73
N TRP A 47 3.16 -0.01 -5.59
CA TRP A 47 2.33 -1.07 -6.15
C TRP A 47 2.55 -2.35 -5.37
N VAL A 48 1.45 -2.89 -4.84
CA VAL A 48 1.42 -4.09 -4.01
C VAL A 48 0.66 -5.17 -4.75
N ASP A 49 1.35 -6.23 -5.13
CA ASP A 49 0.78 -7.42 -5.76
C ASP A 49 -0.02 -8.21 -4.72
N ILE A 50 -1.31 -8.37 -5.00
CA ILE A 50 -2.28 -9.15 -4.21
C ILE A 50 -2.85 -10.33 -5.01
N SER A 51 -2.28 -10.64 -6.18
CA SER A 51 -2.76 -11.70 -7.08
C SER A 51 -2.89 -13.05 -6.38
N THR A 52 -2.04 -13.33 -5.39
CA THR A 52 -2.06 -14.58 -4.60
C THR A 52 -3.29 -14.72 -3.70
N PHE A 53 -4.02 -13.63 -3.44
CA PHE A 53 -5.25 -13.61 -2.65
C PHE A 53 -6.50 -13.59 -3.51
N LEU A 54 -6.39 -13.36 -4.82
CA LEU A 54 -7.52 -13.48 -5.73
C LEU A 54 -7.96 -14.95 -5.80
N GLY A 55 -9.27 -15.16 -5.84
CA GLY A 55 -9.92 -16.47 -5.74
C GLY A 55 -10.16 -16.95 -4.31
N LYS A 56 -9.56 -16.31 -3.30
CA LYS A 56 -9.86 -16.61 -1.88
C LYS A 56 -11.19 -16.02 -1.46
N SER A 57 -11.69 -16.49 -0.32
CA SER A 57 -12.94 -16.02 0.26
C SER A 57 -12.79 -15.46 1.68
N LEU A 58 -13.61 -14.46 1.97
CA LEU A 58 -13.84 -13.94 3.32
C LEU A 58 -15.33 -14.03 3.62
N ASP A 59 -15.71 -14.74 4.68
CA ASP A 59 -17.11 -14.87 5.11
C ASP A 59 -18.10 -15.28 3.99
N GLY A 60 -17.63 -16.09 3.04
CA GLY A 60 -18.41 -16.56 1.89
C GLY A 60 -18.38 -15.65 0.66
N GLN A 61 -17.80 -14.45 0.75
CA GLN A 61 -17.55 -13.57 -0.40
C GLN A 61 -16.21 -13.93 -1.05
N VAL A 62 -16.24 -14.27 -2.34
CA VAL A 62 -15.01 -14.54 -3.12
C VAL A 62 -14.41 -13.23 -3.62
N ILE A 63 -13.13 -13.02 -3.37
CA ILE A 63 -12.35 -11.89 -3.88
C ILE A 63 -11.88 -12.23 -5.28
N LYS A 64 -12.46 -11.63 -6.32
CA LYS A 64 -12.10 -11.94 -7.72
C LYS A 64 -11.22 -10.85 -8.33
N THR A 65 -11.41 -9.62 -7.89
CA THR A 65 -10.74 -8.44 -8.42
C THR A 65 -10.03 -7.67 -7.31
N SER A 66 -9.12 -6.78 -7.70
CA SER A 66 -8.51 -5.80 -6.79
C SER A 66 -9.55 -4.88 -6.14
N ASN A 67 -10.65 -4.57 -6.83
CA ASN A 67 -11.78 -3.82 -6.26
C ASN A 67 -12.46 -4.59 -5.12
N ASP A 68 -12.80 -5.86 -5.35
CA ASP A 68 -13.38 -6.73 -4.31
C ASP A 68 -12.47 -6.81 -3.09
N PHE A 69 -11.15 -6.90 -3.32
CA PHE A 69 -10.17 -6.92 -2.24
C PHE A 69 -10.20 -5.63 -1.44
N THR A 70 -10.18 -4.47 -2.11
CA THR A 70 -10.21 -3.17 -1.42
C THR A 70 -11.50 -2.93 -0.65
N GLU A 71 -12.65 -3.35 -1.18
CA GLU A 71 -13.93 -3.23 -0.50
C GLU A 71 -13.99 -4.14 0.73
N ALA A 72 -13.60 -5.41 0.59
CA ALA A 72 -13.53 -6.34 1.71
C ALA A 72 -12.55 -5.85 2.79
N TYR A 73 -11.39 -5.32 2.37
CA TYR A 73 -10.39 -4.79 3.29
C TYR A 73 -10.88 -3.54 4.02
N LEU A 74 -11.56 -2.63 3.32
CA LEU A 74 -12.17 -1.45 3.92
C LEU A 74 -13.24 -1.84 4.95
N ASN A 75 -14.11 -2.80 4.61
CA ASN A 75 -15.19 -3.24 5.49
C ASN A 75 -14.68 -3.98 6.74
N ASP A 76 -13.66 -4.84 6.60
CA ASP A 76 -13.14 -5.64 7.73
C ASP A 76 -12.14 -4.88 8.61
N GLN A 77 -11.31 -4.01 8.02
CA GLN A 77 -10.20 -3.37 8.72
C GLN A 77 -10.28 -1.84 8.78
N MET A 78 -11.28 -1.22 8.15
CA MET A 78 -11.42 0.25 8.10
C MET A 78 -10.18 0.92 7.50
N VAL A 79 -9.59 0.32 6.46
CA VAL A 79 -8.44 0.86 5.73
C VAL A 79 -8.80 1.01 4.26
N ALA A 80 -8.77 2.25 3.77
CA ALA A 80 -8.96 2.54 2.37
C ALA A 80 -7.65 2.31 1.59
N ALA A 81 -7.74 1.57 0.50
CA ALA A 81 -6.68 1.40 -0.48
C ALA A 81 -7.27 1.62 -1.88
N VAL A 82 -6.41 1.99 -2.84
CA VAL A 82 -6.86 2.21 -4.21
C VAL A 82 -6.65 0.94 -5.02
N PRO A 83 -7.69 0.38 -5.65
CA PRO A 83 -7.55 -0.83 -6.45
C PRO A 83 -6.78 -0.54 -7.75
N GLY A 84 -5.94 -1.48 -8.15
CA GLY A 84 -5.18 -1.40 -9.39
C GLY A 84 -6.03 -1.58 -10.65
N SER A 85 -7.24 -2.14 -10.53
CA SER A 85 -8.20 -2.27 -11.63
C SER A 85 -8.54 -0.93 -12.28
N GLU A 86 -8.57 0.16 -11.51
CA GLU A 86 -8.76 1.53 -12.05
C GLU A 86 -7.62 2.00 -12.97
N PHE A 87 -6.46 1.35 -12.89
CA PHE A 87 -5.26 1.64 -13.67
C PHE A 87 -4.94 0.54 -14.69
N GLY A 88 -5.85 -0.43 -14.89
CA GLY A 88 -5.62 -1.60 -15.75
C GLY A 88 -4.65 -2.63 -15.19
N LEU A 89 -4.30 -2.54 -13.90
CA LEU A 89 -3.41 -3.46 -13.18
C LEU A 89 -4.21 -4.25 -12.15
N ASP A 90 -5.15 -5.07 -12.62
CA ASP A 90 -5.92 -5.90 -11.71
C ASP A 90 -5.00 -6.91 -10.97
N GLY A 91 -5.34 -7.20 -9.71
CA GLY A 91 -4.45 -7.94 -8.81
C GLY A 91 -3.33 -7.10 -8.16
N TYR A 92 -3.35 -5.77 -8.33
CA TYR A 92 -2.48 -4.86 -7.59
C TYR A 92 -3.27 -3.86 -6.76
N LEU A 93 -2.63 -3.32 -5.73
CA LEU A 93 -3.10 -2.18 -4.94
C LEU A 93 -2.11 -1.03 -5.03
N ARG A 94 -2.64 0.19 -5.03
CA ARG A 94 -1.84 1.40 -4.91
C ARG A 94 -1.92 1.96 -3.50
N LEU A 95 -0.79 1.98 -2.80
CA LEU A 95 -0.65 2.56 -1.47
C LEU A 95 0.17 3.84 -1.52
N SER A 96 -0.27 4.89 -0.82
CA SER A 96 0.51 6.11 -0.65
C SER A 96 1.33 6.04 0.64
N TYR A 97 2.60 6.41 0.57
CA TYR A 97 3.49 6.46 1.75
C TYR A 97 3.75 7.89 2.24
N ALA A 98 2.90 8.84 1.82
CA ALA A 98 2.86 10.21 2.33
C ALA A 98 2.36 10.29 3.79
N LEU A 99 1.81 9.19 4.32
CA LEU A 99 1.30 9.08 5.68
C LEU A 99 2.43 9.05 6.74
N SER A 100 2.04 9.24 8.00
CA SER A 100 2.98 9.11 9.13
C SER A 100 3.49 7.66 9.24
N LYS A 101 4.71 7.45 9.79
CA LYS A 101 5.25 6.11 10.04
C LYS A 101 4.30 5.24 10.88
N ALA A 102 3.59 5.85 11.83
CA ALA A 102 2.66 5.16 12.70
C ALA A 102 1.39 4.69 11.96
N ASP A 103 0.83 5.54 11.09
CA ASP A 103 -0.31 5.17 10.23
C ASP A 103 0.07 4.06 9.24
N ALA A 104 1.23 4.20 8.58
CA ALA A 104 1.74 3.20 7.65
C ALA A 104 1.88 1.84 8.34
N LYS A 105 2.49 1.80 9.54
CA LYS A 105 2.62 0.56 10.31
C LYS A 105 1.25 -0.04 10.65
N ARG A 106 0.31 0.77 11.15
CA ARG A 106 -1.05 0.31 11.47
C ARG A 106 -1.76 -0.27 10.25
N ALA A 107 -1.63 0.35 9.09
CA ALA A 107 -2.20 -0.15 7.84
C ALA A 107 -1.62 -1.51 7.45
N VAL A 108 -0.30 -1.71 7.57
CA VAL A 108 0.32 -3.02 7.29
C VAL A 108 -0.10 -4.07 8.31
N ASP A 109 -0.13 -3.73 9.60
CA ASP A 109 -0.56 -4.67 10.66
C ASP A 109 -1.99 -5.15 10.40
N ARG A 110 -2.90 -4.24 10.00
CA ARG A 110 -4.27 -4.57 9.63
C ARG A 110 -4.35 -5.41 8.36
N LEU A 111 -3.55 -5.10 7.35
CA LEU A 111 -3.47 -5.91 6.13
C LEU A 111 -3.05 -7.34 6.45
N LYS A 112 -2.06 -7.53 7.32
CA LYS A 112 -1.60 -8.84 7.77
C LYS A 112 -2.72 -9.64 8.44
N VAL A 113 -3.51 -9.00 9.30
CA VAL A 113 -4.68 -9.63 9.94
C VAL A 113 -5.73 -10.01 8.90
N PHE A 114 -6.05 -9.10 7.97
CA PHE A 114 -7.02 -9.33 6.91
C PHE A 114 -6.64 -10.52 6.03
N VAL A 115 -5.42 -10.54 5.47
CA VAL A 115 -5.02 -11.61 4.54
C VAL A 115 -4.93 -12.98 5.23
N ALA A 116 -4.71 -13.01 6.55
CA ALA A 116 -4.72 -14.23 7.34
C ALA A 116 -6.13 -14.83 7.52
N LYS A 117 -7.19 -14.02 7.39
CA LYS A 117 -8.59 -14.48 7.42
C LYS A 117 -9.04 -15.09 6.08
N LEU A 118 -8.38 -14.72 4.98
CA LEU A 118 -8.74 -15.19 3.64
C LEU A 118 -8.47 -16.69 3.47
N LYS A 119 -9.50 -17.43 3.06
CA LYS A 119 -9.46 -18.88 2.84
C LYS A 119 -9.40 -19.22 1.37
#